data_AF-A0A1X0P2S0-F1
#
_entry.id   AF-A0A1X0P2S0-F1
#
_cell.length_a   1.000
_cell.length_b   1.000
_cell.length_c   1.000
_cell.angle_alpha   90.00
_cell.angle_beta   90.00
_cell.angle_gamma   90.00
#
_symmetry.space_group_name_H-M   'P 1'
#
loop_
_entity.id
_entity.type
_entity.pdbx_description
1 polymer ?
#
loop_
_entity_poly.entity_id
_entity_poly.type
_entity_poly.pdbx_seq_one_letter_code
_entity_poly.pdbx_strand_id
1 'polypeptide(L)'
;MYVLVRLFFLNTIVSVCLTFGGVDGVVAAATEGMASSSRGILIAGVTNRARTQMAEGILRHLTGNVVFIKSGGLHHEATVHPLAVKVLKDIGIDISSQSVSSLESARRQRDTYDVYISVDTSYERRTTDKTQRPTGIIRKHDSHTESNDAKNMMYGSDQKGDFNNNNYYNTNSNSNEYSSDGEWRKEEDDTVYYDPLLVPSTPSHWRVGADAADAQRQWQIWSPRDPKIFHETSTRKFQDHLYEGEPLFMRLHTNTMRTRMKISERWELDEIATRYTLERQSEHEARFVQAREILLRRCLALLSRLEEHYGERLLLNDELLKGEKGRDLSQHTL
;
A
#
# COMPACT_ATOMS: atom_id res chain seq x y z
N MET A 1 60.78 5.81 32.71
CA MET A 1 60.09 7.03 32.24
C MET A 1 58.65 6.63 31.97
N TYR A 2 57.79 6.45 32.98
CA TYR A 2 56.87 7.46 33.56
C TYR A 2 56.19 8.26 32.43
N VAL A 3 54.87 8.27 32.17
CA VAL A 3 53.69 8.15 33.03
C VAL A 3 52.45 7.81 32.18
N LEU A 4 51.55 7.05 32.82
CA LEU A 4 50.16 6.75 32.50
C LEU A 4 49.25 7.99 32.72
N VAL A 5 48.45 8.43 31.75
CA VAL A 5 47.37 9.42 31.98
C VAL A 5 46.08 9.08 31.21
N ARG A 6 45.09 8.57 31.98
CA ARG A 6 43.63 8.86 32.02
C ARG A 6 42.91 9.19 30.70
N LEU A 7 41.92 8.43 30.19
CA LEU A 7 40.58 8.05 30.72
C LEU A 7 39.75 9.19 31.33
N PHE A 8 38.47 9.27 30.93
CA PHE A 8 37.38 10.20 31.31
C PHE A 8 37.13 11.39 30.38
N PHE A 9 36.12 11.26 29.52
CA PHE A 9 35.12 12.31 29.27
C PHE A 9 33.77 11.63 29.06
N LEU A 10 33.06 11.41 30.17
CA LEU A 10 31.63 11.11 30.23
C LEU A 10 30.95 12.36 30.79
N ASN A 11 29.81 12.73 30.20
CA ASN A 11 28.70 13.51 30.77
C ASN A 11 29.03 14.80 31.55
N THR A 12 28.49 15.94 31.10
CA THR A 12 27.64 16.87 31.89
C THR A 12 27.39 18.13 31.03
N ILE A 13 26.23 18.26 30.40
CA ILE A 13 25.71 19.59 30.02
C ILE A 13 24.65 19.93 31.07
N VAL A 14 25.01 20.92 31.88
CA VAL A 14 24.28 21.45 33.02
C VAL A 14 23.04 22.21 32.54
N SER A 15 21.92 21.91 33.20
CA SER A 15 20.68 22.67 33.20
C SER A 15 20.92 24.09 33.73
N VAL A 16 20.58 25.13 32.94
CA VAL A 16 20.50 26.51 33.41
C VAL A 16 19.03 26.91 33.41
N CYS A 17 18.45 26.93 34.61
CA CYS A 17 17.17 27.52 34.92
C CYS A 17 17.39 29.01 35.21
N LEU A 18 16.83 29.91 34.38
CA LEU A 18 16.73 31.33 34.69
C LEU A 18 15.25 31.68 34.83
N THR A 19 14.87 31.92 36.08
CA THR A 19 13.59 32.50 36.50
C THR A 19 13.57 34.00 36.20
N PHE A 20 12.58 34.45 35.42
CA PHE A 20 12.00 35.79 35.54
C PHE A 20 10.49 35.70 35.33
N GLY A 21 9.74 36.14 36.33
CA GLY A 21 8.28 36.20 36.29
C GLY A 21 7.77 37.50 35.66
N GLY A 22 6.53 37.46 35.19
CA GLY A 22 5.79 38.66 34.77
C GLY A 22 4.73 38.38 33.71
N VAL A 23 3.52 38.07 34.18
CA VAL A 23 2.19 38.14 33.55
C VAL A 23 2.06 38.93 32.23
N ASP A 24 1.53 38.27 31.19
CA ASP A 24 0.34 38.71 30.45
C ASP A 24 -0.15 37.60 29.50
N GLY A 25 -1.47 37.44 29.42
CA GLY A 25 -2.14 36.34 28.74
C GLY A 25 -2.09 36.44 27.22
N VAL A 26 -1.49 35.43 26.60
CA VAL A 26 -1.95 34.80 25.35
C VAL A 26 -1.64 33.32 25.52
N VAL A 27 -2.66 32.45 25.51
CA VAL A 27 -2.46 31.00 25.40
C VAL A 27 -1.98 30.73 23.97
N ALA A 28 -0.71 31.01 23.72
CA ALA A 28 0.00 30.51 22.56
C ALA A 28 0.18 29.02 22.78
N ALA A 29 -0.56 28.22 22.03
CA ALA A 29 -0.42 26.78 22.00
C ALA A 29 1.03 26.43 21.65
N ALA A 30 1.79 26.06 22.67
CA ALA A 30 3.10 25.46 22.52
C ALA A 30 2.91 24.08 21.89
N THR A 31 2.97 23.98 20.56
CA THR A 31 3.34 22.72 19.89
C THR A 31 4.85 22.56 20.02
N GLU A 32 5.32 22.37 21.25
CA GLU A 32 6.69 21.93 21.53
C GLU A 32 6.76 20.42 21.28
N GLY A 33 7.70 20.02 20.43
CA GLY A 33 7.94 18.67 19.93
C GLY A 33 7.89 17.55 20.98
N MET A 34 6.70 17.03 21.25
CA MET A 34 6.53 15.74 21.89
C MET A 34 6.89 14.67 20.87
N ALA A 35 7.92 13.88 21.17
CA ALA A 35 8.21 12.67 20.41
C ALA A 35 7.00 11.73 20.53
N SER A 36 6.43 11.30 19.40
CA SER A 36 5.28 10.39 19.41
C SER A 36 5.63 9.07 20.08
N SER A 37 4.64 8.46 20.75
CA SER A 37 4.76 7.11 21.32
C SER A 37 4.92 6.00 20.27
N SER A 38 4.66 6.28 18.99
CA SER A 38 4.83 5.32 17.90
C SER A 38 6.31 5.05 17.60
N ARG A 39 6.75 3.80 17.75
CA ARG A 39 8.13 3.40 17.42
C ARG A 39 8.43 3.37 15.92
N GLY A 40 7.39 3.42 15.08
CA GLY A 40 7.50 3.54 13.63
C GLY A 40 6.54 2.67 12.85
N ILE A 41 6.36 3.03 11.58
CA ILE A 41 5.44 2.41 10.62
C ILE A 41 6.25 1.80 9.46
N LEU A 42 6.02 0.50 9.21
CA LEU A 42 6.56 -0.21 8.06
C LEU A 42 5.49 -0.37 6.97
N ILE A 43 5.84 0.05 5.76
CA ILE A 43 5.02 -0.15 4.55
C ILE A 43 5.74 -1.15 3.65
N ALA A 44 5.16 -2.34 3.51
CA ALA A 44 5.68 -3.43 2.71
C ALA A 44 4.97 -3.52 1.36
N GLY A 45 5.73 -3.87 0.32
CA GLY A 45 5.19 -4.22 -0.98
C GLY A 45 6.14 -5.10 -1.79
N VAL A 46 5.72 -5.53 -2.97
CA VAL A 46 6.54 -6.42 -3.81
C VAL A 46 7.70 -5.68 -4.47
N THR A 47 7.50 -4.46 -5.01
CA THR A 47 8.50 -3.76 -5.85
C THR A 47 8.97 -2.40 -5.32
N ASN A 48 8.32 -1.90 -4.28
CA ASN A 48 8.53 -0.56 -3.74
C ASN A 48 8.64 0.60 -4.77
N ARG A 49 7.89 0.52 -5.88
CA ARG A 49 8.08 1.40 -7.06
C ARG A 49 7.10 2.56 -7.17
N ALA A 50 5.83 2.35 -6.77
CA ALA A 50 4.75 3.33 -6.94
C ALA A 50 3.87 3.42 -5.69
N ARG A 51 2.97 2.44 -5.48
CA ARG A 51 1.95 2.48 -4.40
C ARG A 51 2.54 2.75 -3.00
N THR A 52 3.59 2.03 -2.63
CA THR A 52 4.23 2.16 -1.31
C THR A 52 4.99 3.48 -1.15
N GLN A 53 5.60 4.00 -2.21
CA GLN A 53 6.23 5.33 -2.24
C GLN A 53 5.17 6.42 -2.09
N MET A 54 4.03 6.25 -2.78
CA MET A 54 2.90 7.17 -2.65
C MET A 54 2.33 7.16 -1.22
N ALA A 55 2.13 5.98 -0.65
CA ALA A 55 1.66 5.81 0.72
C ALA A 55 2.61 6.44 1.75
N GLU A 56 3.93 6.26 1.57
CA GLU A 56 4.95 6.86 2.43
C GLU A 56 4.94 8.40 2.35
N GLY A 57 4.82 8.97 1.14
CA GLY A 57 4.68 10.41 0.96
C GLY A 57 3.44 10.98 1.64
N ILE A 58 2.29 10.32 1.45
CA ILE A 58 1.01 10.72 2.05
C ILE A 58 1.09 10.66 3.59
N LEU A 59 1.53 9.55 4.17
CA LEU A 59 1.59 9.39 5.63
C LEU A 59 2.58 10.38 6.27
N ARG A 60 3.75 10.61 5.64
CA ARG A 60 4.72 11.61 6.12
C ARG A 60 4.15 13.01 6.13
N HIS A 61 3.43 13.37 5.07
CA HIS A 61 2.80 14.67 4.97
C HIS A 61 1.71 14.86 6.03
N LEU A 62 0.79 13.90 6.18
CA LEU A 62 -0.32 13.98 7.14
C LEU A 62 0.16 14.03 8.60
N THR A 63 1.23 13.29 8.92
CA THR A 63 1.82 13.23 10.27
C THR A 63 2.80 14.36 10.59
N GLY A 64 3.03 15.30 9.66
CA GLY A 64 4.02 16.36 9.84
C GLY A 64 5.43 15.86 10.11
N ASN A 65 5.79 14.67 9.61
CA ASN A 65 7.05 13.96 9.88
C ASN A 65 7.35 13.64 11.36
N VAL A 66 6.35 13.65 12.25
CA VAL A 66 6.55 13.32 13.67
C VAL A 66 6.75 11.81 13.88
N VAL A 67 6.17 10.96 13.02
CA VAL A 67 6.28 9.50 13.09
C VAL A 67 7.32 8.99 12.08
N PHE A 68 8.18 8.07 12.54
CA PHE A 68 9.12 7.40 11.64
C PHE A 68 8.39 6.44 10.70
N ILE A 69 8.39 6.74 9.40
CA ILE A 69 7.76 5.93 8.36
C ILE A 69 8.82 5.42 7.40
N LYS A 70 8.80 4.11 7.16
CA LYS A 70 9.72 3.44 6.24
C LYS A 70 8.95 2.57 5.26
N SER A 71 9.04 2.89 3.97
CA SER A 71 8.63 1.96 2.92
C SER A 71 9.76 1.02 2.51
N GLY A 72 9.39 -0.17 2.08
CA GLY A 72 10.33 -1.12 1.52
C GLY A 72 9.64 -2.18 0.67
N GLY A 73 10.43 -2.87 -0.16
CA GLY A 73 9.92 -3.96 -0.96
C GLY A 73 10.86 -5.14 -1.13
N LEU A 74 10.31 -6.23 -1.66
CA LEU A 74 11.08 -7.44 -1.96
C LEU A 74 12.05 -7.20 -3.12
N HIS A 75 11.55 -6.65 -4.22
CA HIS A 75 12.34 -6.26 -5.38
C HIS A 75 12.62 -4.76 -5.34
N HIS A 76 13.91 -4.40 -5.35
CA HIS A 76 14.38 -3.03 -5.15
C HIS A 76 15.21 -2.53 -6.35
N GLU A 77 15.35 -3.34 -7.40
CA GLU A 77 16.02 -3.01 -8.65
C GLU A 77 15.12 -2.12 -9.53
N ALA A 78 14.68 -1.00 -8.98
CA ALA A 78 13.80 -0.05 -9.66
C ALA A 78 14.05 1.37 -9.18
N THR A 79 13.53 2.33 -9.94
CA THR A 79 13.42 3.73 -9.52
C THR A 79 11.96 4.07 -9.23
N VAL A 80 11.74 5.14 -8.47
CA VAL A 80 10.39 5.65 -8.21
C VAL A 80 9.73 6.00 -9.54
N HIS A 81 8.47 5.58 -9.73
CA HIS A 81 7.77 5.81 -10.98
C HIS A 81 7.52 7.30 -11.21
N PRO A 82 7.82 7.87 -12.40
CA PRO A 82 7.68 9.31 -12.64
C PRO A 82 6.23 9.80 -12.51
N LEU A 83 5.24 9.00 -12.90
CA LEU A 83 3.83 9.35 -12.70
C LEU A 83 3.40 9.33 -11.22
N ALA A 84 4.07 8.55 -10.35
CA ALA A 84 3.82 8.63 -8.92
C ALA A 84 4.26 9.99 -8.36
N VAL A 85 5.45 10.46 -8.79
CA VAL A 85 5.97 11.77 -8.43
C VAL A 85 5.04 12.87 -8.93
N LYS A 86 4.62 12.80 -10.21
CA LYS A 86 3.72 13.78 -10.82
C LYS A 86 2.38 13.88 -10.06
N VAL A 87 1.68 12.75 -9.90
CA VAL A 87 0.33 12.72 -9.32
C VAL A 87 0.29 13.13 -7.85
N LEU A 88 1.37 12.91 -7.09
CA LEU A 88 1.50 13.44 -5.73
C LEU A 88 1.92 14.90 -5.69
N LYS A 89 2.75 15.35 -6.64
CA LYS A 89 3.10 16.76 -6.76
C LYS A 89 1.87 17.63 -7.05
N ASP A 90 0.87 17.11 -7.76
CA ASP A 90 -0.41 17.79 -8.00
C ASP A 90 -1.18 18.13 -6.71
N ILE A 91 -0.96 17.38 -5.63
CA ILE A 91 -1.52 17.67 -4.29
C ILE A 91 -0.49 18.32 -3.35
N GLY A 92 0.64 18.78 -3.86
CA GLY A 92 1.69 19.44 -3.08
C GLY A 92 2.64 18.51 -2.33
N ILE A 93 2.59 17.19 -2.57
CA ILE A 93 3.50 16.22 -1.94
C ILE A 93 4.62 15.86 -2.91
N ASP A 94 5.86 16.24 -2.59
CA ASP A 94 7.03 15.85 -3.37
C ASP A 94 7.67 14.56 -2.82
N ILE A 95 7.67 13.51 -3.64
CA ILE A 95 8.31 12.22 -3.35
C ILE A 95 9.58 11.98 -4.19
N SER A 96 10.06 12.99 -4.93
CA SER A 96 11.23 12.85 -5.80
C SER A 96 12.54 12.58 -5.05
N SER A 97 12.63 12.99 -3.78
CA SER A 97 13.78 12.72 -2.90
C SER A 97 13.75 11.33 -2.27
N GLN A 98 12.65 10.58 -2.42
CA GLN A 98 12.54 9.22 -1.90
C GLN A 98 13.32 8.25 -2.80
N SER A 99 13.70 7.11 -2.21
CA SER A 99 14.44 6.07 -2.92
C SER A 99 13.79 4.71 -2.72
N VAL A 100 13.86 3.89 -3.77
CA VAL A 100 13.46 2.49 -3.71
C VAL A 100 14.43 1.76 -2.80
N SER A 101 13.90 1.17 -1.72
CA SER A 101 14.70 0.40 -0.77
C SER A 101 14.03 -0.91 -0.40
N SER A 102 14.84 -1.87 0.06
CA SER A 102 14.34 -3.16 0.54
C SER A 102 14.01 -3.14 2.03
N LEU A 103 13.14 -4.05 2.46
CA LEU A 103 12.82 -4.27 3.87
C LEU A 103 13.88 -5.09 4.64
N GLU A 104 14.92 -5.60 3.99
CA GLU A 104 15.92 -6.46 4.66
C GLU A 104 16.55 -5.82 5.92
N SER A 105 16.81 -4.51 5.92
CA SER A 105 17.30 -3.81 7.11
C SER A 105 16.25 -3.72 8.22
N ALA A 106 15.01 -3.37 7.86
CA ALA A 106 13.89 -3.30 8.79
C ALA A 106 13.54 -4.67 9.38
N ARG A 107 13.69 -5.76 8.63
CA ARG A 107 13.44 -7.14 9.08
C ARG A 107 14.38 -7.56 10.21
N ARG A 108 15.61 -7.06 10.25
CA ARG A 108 16.54 -7.29 11.37
C ARG A 108 16.09 -6.57 12.65
N GLN A 109 15.40 -5.45 12.48
CA GLN A 109 14.82 -4.63 13.54
C GLN A 109 13.31 -4.88 13.68
N ARG A 110 12.82 -6.07 13.30
CA ARG A 110 11.38 -6.37 13.24
C ARG A 110 10.61 -6.08 14.53
N ASP A 111 11.26 -6.26 15.68
CA ASP A 111 10.62 -6.12 16.99
C ASP A 111 10.61 -4.65 17.47
N THR A 112 11.19 -3.72 16.71
CA THR A 112 11.23 -2.28 17.05
C THR A 112 10.05 -1.49 16.50
N TYR A 113 9.44 -1.93 15.41
CA TYR A 113 8.31 -1.23 14.79
C TYR A 113 6.99 -1.63 15.45
N ASP A 114 6.00 -0.75 15.37
CA ASP A 114 4.68 -0.99 15.96
C ASP A 114 3.61 -1.32 14.93
N VAL A 115 3.72 -0.72 13.75
CA VAL A 115 2.70 -0.79 12.70
C VAL A 115 3.28 -1.42 11.45
N TYR A 116 2.56 -2.36 10.85
CA TYR A 116 2.92 -3.00 9.58
C TYR A 116 1.77 -2.95 8.59
N ILE A 117 2.03 -2.43 7.40
CA ILE A 117 1.07 -2.27 6.33
C ILE A 117 1.59 -3.03 5.13
N SER A 118 0.87 -4.05 4.69
CA SER A 118 1.15 -4.72 3.42
C SER A 118 0.31 -4.08 2.31
N VAL A 119 0.96 -3.55 1.27
CA VAL A 119 0.30 -3.00 0.08
C VAL A 119 0.53 -3.95 -1.08
N ASP A 120 -0.54 -4.64 -1.48
CA ASP A 120 -0.47 -5.65 -2.52
C ASP A 120 -1.79 -5.77 -3.29
N THR A 121 -1.76 -6.46 -4.42
CA THR A 121 -2.94 -6.70 -5.25
C THR A 121 -3.82 -7.79 -4.63
N SER A 122 -5.13 -7.75 -4.89
CA SER A 122 -6.03 -8.86 -4.55
C SER A 122 -5.59 -10.13 -5.27
N TYR A 123 -5.82 -11.29 -4.64
CA TYR A 123 -5.39 -12.57 -5.20
C TYR A 123 -6.18 -12.95 -6.45
N GLU A 124 -7.46 -12.56 -6.52
CA GLU A 124 -8.36 -12.80 -7.65
C GLU A 124 -7.92 -12.04 -8.91
N ARG A 125 -7.21 -10.92 -8.73
CA ARG A 125 -6.75 -10.05 -9.83
C ARG A 125 -5.26 -10.20 -10.14
N ARG A 126 -4.53 -11.01 -9.38
CA ARG A 126 -3.09 -11.14 -9.51
C ARG A 126 -2.73 -11.94 -10.76
N THR A 127 -1.80 -11.42 -11.55
CA THR A 127 -1.17 -12.16 -12.66
C THR A 127 0.34 -12.31 -12.41
N THR A 128 0.92 -13.42 -12.87
CA THR A 128 2.35 -13.73 -12.66
C THR A 128 3.25 -13.16 -13.75
N ASP A 129 2.71 -12.99 -14.97
CA ASP A 129 3.39 -12.43 -16.14
C ASP A 129 3.60 -10.91 -16.03
N LYS A 130 2.77 -10.21 -15.23
CA LYS A 130 2.82 -8.77 -14.93
C LYS A 130 2.65 -7.84 -16.13
N THR A 131 2.37 -8.36 -17.32
CA THR A 131 2.24 -7.59 -18.57
C THR A 131 0.79 -7.40 -19.00
N GLN A 132 -0.10 -8.28 -18.57
CA GLN A 132 -1.50 -8.27 -18.95
C GLN A 132 -2.37 -7.43 -18.02
N ARG A 133 -3.56 -7.06 -18.51
CA ARG A 133 -4.61 -6.49 -17.67
C ARG A 133 -5.08 -7.54 -16.66
N PRO A 134 -5.31 -7.14 -15.39
CA PRO A 134 -5.85 -8.05 -14.38
C PRO A 134 -7.24 -8.55 -14.77
N THR A 135 -7.56 -9.76 -14.34
CA THR A 135 -8.85 -10.40 -14.55
C THR A 135 -9.97 -9.73 -13.75
N GLY A 136 -11.21 -10.03 -14.14
CA GLY A 136 -12.40 -9.67 -13.36
C GLY A 136 -12.39 -10.34 -11.99
N ILE A 137 -13.08 -9.71 -11.03
CA ILE A 137 -13.33 -10.30 -9.71
C ILE A 137 -14.57 -11.20 -9.74
N ILE A 138 -14.67 -12.12 -8.80
CA ILE A 138 -15.88 -12.91 -8.58
C ILE A 138 -16.99 -11.96 -8.12
N ARG A 139 -18.03 -11.77 -8.94
CA ARG A 139 -19.21 -10.96 -8.62
C ARG A 139 -20.29 -11.82 -7.96
N LYS A 140 -21.06 -11.25 -7.06
CA LYS A 140 -22.08 -11.96 -6.29
C LYS A 140 -23.40 -11.21 -6.34
N HIS A 141 -24.51 -11.94 -6.25
CA HIS A 141 -25.82 -11.33 -6.12
C HIS A 141 -25.91 -10.58 -4.79
N ASP A 142 -26.40 -9.34 -4.85
CA ASP A 142 -26.73 -8.59 -3.65
C ASP A 142 -28.04 -9.16 -3.09
N SER A 143 -28.00 -9.70 -1.87
CA SER A 143 -29.17 -10.32 -1.21
C SER A 143 -30.29 -9.32 -0.86
N HIS A 144 -30.20 -8.06 -1.30
CA HIS A 144 -31.10 -6.95 -0.95
C HIS A 144 -31.92 -6.39 -2.11
N THR A 145 -31.70 -6.81 -3.35
CA THR A 145 -32.39 -6.25 -4.53
C THR A 145 -33.50 -7.13 -5.12
N GLU A 146 -33.55 -8.42 -4.77
CA GLU A 146 -34.50 -9.36 -5.39
C GLU A 146 -35.98 -9.16 -4.99
N SER A 147 -36.30 -8.31 -4.00
CA SER A 147 -37.70 -8.04 -3.65
C SER A 147 -38.36 -6.91 -4.44
N ASN A 148 -37.60 -6.08 -5.17
CA ASN A 148 -38.14 -4.91 -5.88
C ASN A 148 -38.18 -5.06 -7.41
N ASP A 149 -37.29 -5.86 -8.01
CA ASP A 149 -37.26 -6.02 -9.47
C ASP A 149 -38.44 -6.85 -9.99
N ALA A 150 -38.99 -7.76 -9.17
CA ALA A 150 -40.21 -8.50 -9.51
C ALA A 150 -41.49 -7.64 -9.51
N LYS A 151 -41.47 -6.41 -8.94
CA LYS A 151 -42.62 -5.48 -8.96
C LYS A 151 -42.52 -4.43 -10.06
N ASN A 152 -41.31 -4.10 -10.54
CA ASN A 152 -41.11 -3.11 -11.59
C ASN A 152 -41.38 -3.62 -13.01
N MET A 153 -41.60 -4.92 -13.21
CA MET A 153 -42.04 -5.46 -14.51
C MET A 153 -43.54 -5.26 -14.82
N MET A 154 -44.33 -4.68 -13.89
CA MET A 154 -45.79 -4.59 -14.06
C MET A 154 -46.36 -3.16 -14.17
N TYR A 155 -45.61 -2.12 -13.83
CA TYR A 155 -45.98 -0.74 -14.13
C TYR A 155 -44.74 0.07 -14.51
N GLY A 156 -44.66 0.46 -15.78
CA GLY A 156 -43.64 1.40 -16.24
C GLY A 156 -43.83 2.75 -15.57
N SER A 157 -42.86 3.15 -14.75
CA SER A 157 -42.71 4.55 -14.34
C SER A 157 -41.25 4.87 -14.07
N ASP A 158 -40.79 5.89 -14.79
CA ASP A 158 -39.49 6.55 -14.64
C ASP A 158 -39.29 7.05 -13.21
N GLN A 159 -38.36 6.44 -12.47
CA GLN A 159 -37.73 7.10 -11.32
C GLN A 159 -36.24 6.74 -11.27
N LYS A 160 -35.39 7.75 -11.46
CA LYS A 160 -33.96 7.73 -11.15
C LYS A 160 -33.81 7.58 -9.64
N GLY A 161 -33.36 6.41 -9.20
CA GLY A 161 -32.94 6.16 -7.82
C GLY A 161 -31.42 6.32 -7.68
N ASP A 162 -31.01 7.33 -6.94
CA ASP A 162 -29.65 7.49 -6.45
C ASP A 162 -29.31 6.32 -5.51
N PHE A 163 -28.40 5.44 -5.93
CA PHE A 163 -27.88 4.38 -5.06
C PHE A 163 -26.35 4.40 -5.00
N ASN A 164 -25.92 4.68 -3.78
CA ASN A 164 -24.55 4.76 -3.29
C ASN A 164 -24.03 3.32 -3.11
N ASN A 165 -23.36 2.76 -4.12
CA ASN A 165 -22.71 1.45 -4.01
C ASN A 165 -21.20 1.56 -4.29
N ASN A 166 -20.42 1.11 -3.32
CA ASN A 166 -18.95 1.18 -3.27
C ASN A 166 -18.29 0.12 -4.17
N ASN A 167 -18.70 0.06 -5.45
CA ASN A 167 -18.08 -0.78 -6.48
C ASN A 167 -17.35 0.10 -7.50
N TYR A 168 -16.28 0.74 -7.05
CA TYR A 168 -15.40 1.54 -7.90
C TYR A 168 -14.30 0.68 -8.54
N TYR A 169 -14.69 -0.26 -9.41
CA TYR A 169 -13.79 -0.82 -10.43
C TYR A 169 -14.60 -1.28 -11.64
N ASN A 170 -14.89 -0.35 -12.55
CA ASN A 170 -15.29 -0.70 -13.90
C ASN A 170 -14.28 -0.12 -14.90
N THR A 171 -13.29 -0.93 -15.27
CA THR A 171 -12.41 -0.67 -16.41
C THR A 171 -12.20 -1.98 -17.18
N ASN A 172 -13.22 -2.41 -17.91
CA ASN A 172 -13.19 -3.25 -19.12
C ASN A 172 -14.66 -3.30 -19.56
N SER A 173 -15.08 -2.72 -20.69
CA SER A 173 -14.72 -3.13 -22.04
C SER A 173 -15.09 -1.99 -23.01
N ASN A 174 -14.19 -1.65 -23.92
CA ASN A 174 -14.54 -0.91 -25.13
C ASN A 174 -13.91 -1.67 -26.30
N SER A 175 -14.48 -2.83 -26.61
CA SER A 175 -14.34 -3.47 -27.90
C SER A 175 -15.60 -3.15 -28.70
N ASN A 176 -15.64 -1.97 -29.32
CA ASN A 176 -16.68 -1.67 -30.29
C ASN A 176 -16.36 -2.46 -31.58
N GLU A 177 -17.00 -3.61 -31.76
CA GLU A 177 -17.14 -4.21 -33.09
C GLU A 177 -18.25 -3.52 -33.86
N TYR A 178 -17.96 -3.18 -35.11
CA TYR A 178 -18.84 -2.44 -36.01
C TYR A 178 -19.84 -3.41 -36.63
N SER A 179 -21.07 -3.48 -36.09
CA SER A 179 -22.16 -4.19 -36.75
C SER A 179 -22.91 -3.23 -37.71
N SER A 180 -23.23 -3.74 -38.89
CA SER A 180 -23.71 -2.98 -40.06
C SER A 180 -25.14 -2.41 -39.95
N ASP A 181 -25.85 -2.64 -38.84
CA ASP A 181 -27.26 -2.24 -38.72
C ASP A 181 -27.46 -1.34 -37.49
N GLY A 182 -27.87 -0.10 -37.76
CA GLY A 182 -27.90 1.02 -36.81
C GLY A 182 -29.00 0.94 -35.75
N GLU A 183 -28.89 -0.02 -34.82
CA GLU A 183 -29.61 -0.01 -33.55
C GLU A 183 -28.64 -0.14 -32.37
N TRP A 184 -28.66 0.85 -31.47
CA TRP A 184 -27.92 0.83 -30.22
C TRP A 184 -28.54 -0.18 -29.24
N ARG A 185 -28.21 -1.47 -29.38
CA ARG A 185 -28.36 -2.42 -28.28
C ARG A 185 -27.19 -2.17 -27.32
N LYS A 186 -27.48 -1.72 -26.10
CA LYS A 186 -26.51 -1.85 -25.00
C LYS A 186 -26.25 -3.35 -24.85
N GLU A 187 -25.03 -3.80 -25.11
CA GLU A 187 -24.59 -5.12 -24.64
C GLU A 187 -24.76 -5.11 -23.12
N GLU A 188 -25.76 -5.85 -22.64
CA GLU A 188 -25.85 -6.18 -21.22
C GLU A 188 -24.56 -6.95 -20.90
N ASP A 189 -23.79 -6.43 -19.95
CA ASP A 189 -22.57 -7.06 -19.45
C ASP A 189 -22.95 -8.44 -18.90
N ASP A 190 -22.79 -9.49 -19.73
CA ASP A 190 -23.16 -10.90 -19.50
C ASP A 190 -22.23 -11.55 -18.45
N THR A 191 -21.89 -10.79 -17.42
CA THR A 191 -21.03 -11.21 -16.33
C THR A 191 -21.84 -12.12 -15.41
N VAL A 192 -21.34 -13.33 -15.20
CA VAL A 192 -21.96 -14.32 -14.31
C VAL A 192 -21.79 -13.91 -12.85
N TYR A 193 -22.92 -13.82 -12.13
CA TYR A 193 -22.98 -13.57 -10.69
C TYR A 193 -23.15 -14.87 -9.91
N TYR A 194 -22.54 -14.95 -8.72
CA TYR A 194 -22.60 -16.12 -7.84
C TYR A 194 -23.49 -15.84 -6.62
N ASP A 195 -24.10 -16.90 -6.07
CA ASP A 195 -24.83 -16.83 -4.81
C ASP A 195 -23.85 -16.59 -3.63
N PRO A 196 -24.06 -15.55 -2.80
CA PRO A 196 -23.18 -15.24 -1.66
C PRO A 196 -23.14 -16.32 -0.57
N LEU A 197 -24.15 -17.20 -0.47
CA LEU A 197 -24.14 -18.32 0.48
C LEU A 197 -23.33 -19.52 -0.03
N LEU A 198 -23.33 -19.74 -1.36
CA LEU A 198 -22.50 -20.78 -1.98
C LEU A 198 -21.05 -20.34 -2.14
N VAL A 199 -20.83 -19.05 -2.45
CA VAL A 199 -19.52 -18.44 -2.56
C VAL A 199 -19.42 -17.31 -1.52
N PRO A 200 -19.07 -17.62 -0.26
CA PRO A 200 -18.97 -16.60 0.80
C PRO A 200 -17.87 -15.59 0.49
N SER A 201 -18.08 -14.32 0.87
CA SER A 201 -17.00 -13.33 0.88
C SER A 201 -16.05 -13.64 2.04
N THR A 202 -14.75 -13.40 1.85
CA THR A 202 -13.77 -13.59 2.92
C THR A 202 -14.16 -12.70 4.11
N PRO A 203 -14.48 -13.28 5.30
CA PRO A 203 -14.99 -12.51 6.41
C PRO A 203 -13.96 -11.47 6.90
N SER A 204 -14.39 -10.23 7.09
CA SER A 204 -13.51 -9.11 7.44
C SER A 204 -12.89 -9.19 8.84
N HIS A 205 -13.47 -10.00 9.74
CA HIS A 205 -12.94 -10.21 11.09
C HIS A 205 -11.72 -11.15 11.12
N TRP A 206 -11.41 -11.83 10.02
CA TRP A 206 -10.20 -12.66 9.92
C TRP A 206 -8.95 -11.79 9.78
N ARG A 207 -7.84 -12.27 10.34
CA ARG A 207 -6.54 -11.59 10.25
C ARG A 207 -5.65 -12.30 9.23
N VAL A 208 -4.93 -11.51 8.44
CA VAL A 208 -3.95 -12.03 7.48
C VAL A 208 -2.69 -12.46 8.22
N GLY A 209 -2.37 -13.75 8.17
CA GLY A 209 -1.18 -14.31 8.81
C GLY A 209 0.12 -14.14 8.00
N ALA A 210 0.02 -14.31 6.69
CA ALA A 210 1.10 -14.11 5.72
C ALA A 210 0.53 -13.57 4.40
N ASP A 211 1.31 -12.76 3.71
CA ASP A 211 0.98 -12.11 2.44
C ASP A 211 2.22 -12.10 1.52
N ALA A 212 2.04 -11.80 0.24
CA ALA A 212 3.15 -11.90 -0.72
C ALA A 212 4.27 -10.89 -0.44
N ALA A 213 3.95 -9.74 0.16
CA ALA A 213 4.94 -8.75 0.59
C ALA A 213 5.82 -9.21 1.78
N ASP A 214 5.42 -10.29 2.48
CA ASP A 214 6.14 -10.80 3.65
C ASP A 214 7.36 -11.67 3.27
N ALA A 215 7.53 -11.99 1.99
CA ALA A 215 8.67 -12.77 1.51
C ALA A 215 10.01 -12.01 1.66
N GLN A 216 11.09 -12.72 2.00
CA GLN A 216 12.49 -12.23 2.03
C GLN A 216 13.34 -13.00 1.02
N ARG A 217 14.39 -12.34 0.54
CA ARG A 217 15.37 -12.98 -0.35
C ARG A 217 16.40 -13.75 0.45
N GLN A 218 16.66 -14.98 0.03
CA GLN A 218 17.82 -15.74 0.48
C GLN A 218 18.66 -16.12 -0.72
N TRP A 219 19.87 -15.57 -0.78
CA TRP A 219 20.87 -15.90 -1.78
C TRP A 219 21.71 -17.07 -1.29
N GLN A 220 21.89 -18.07 -2.15
CA GLN A 220 22.69 -19.25 -1.87
C GLN A 220 23.62 -19.54 -3.03
N ILE A 221 24.76 -20.14 -2.74
CA ILE A 221 25.71 -20.62 -3.73
C ILE A 221 26.12 -22.03 -3.34
N TRP A 222 26.08 -22.93 -4.32
CA TRP A 222 26.69 -24.25 -4.20
C TRP A 222 27.94 -24.23 -5.06
N SER A 223 29.09 -24.00 -4.44
CA SER A 223 30.34 -23.86 -5.19
C SER A 223 30.88 -25.24 -5.57
N PRO A 224 31.24 -25.49 -6.85
CA PRO A 224 31.87 -26.74 -7.26
C PRO A 224 33.29 -26.91 -6.67
N ARG A 225 33.85 -25.87 -6.05
CA ARG A 225 35.14 -25.94 -5.34
C ARG A 225 35.04 -26.69 -4.00
N ASP A 226 33.84 -26.90 -3.47
CA ASP A 226 33.62 -27.74 -2.29
C ASP A 226 33.57 -29.22 -2.72
N PRO A 227 34.49 -30.09 -2.24
CA PRO A 227 34.50 -31.51 -2.60
C PRO A 227 33.19 -32.24 -2.31
N LYS A 228 32.42 -31.80 -1.30
CA LYS A 228 31.09 -32.39 -0.99
C LYS A 228 30.03 -32.06 -2.04
N ILE A 229 30.21 -30.96 -2.77
CA ILE A 229 29.32 -30.51 -3.84
C ILE A 229 29.76 -31.10 -5.17
N PHE A 230 31.08 -31.18 -5.40
CA PHE A 230 31.66 -31.73 -6.61
C PHE A 230 31.44 -33.25 -6.77
N HIS A 231 31.19 -33.97 -5.67
CA HIS A 231 30.94 -35.41 -5.72
C HIS A 231 29.74 -35.76 -6.63
N GLU A 232 29.88 -36.79 -7.46
CA GLU A 232 28.88 -37.17 -8.49
C GLU A 232 27.47 -37.42 -7.92
N THR A 233 27.39 -37.98 -6.70
CA THR A 233 26.14 -38.27 -5.98
C THR A 233 25.61 -37.09 -5.15
N SER A 234 26.18 -35.89 -5.29
CA SER A 234 25.72 -34.71 -4.56
C SER A 234 24.36 -34.24 -5.08
N THR A 235 23.42 -33.96 -4.18
CA THR A 235 22.10 -33.40 -4.51
C THR A 235 22.10 -31.87 -4.55
N ARG A 236 23.26 -31.23 -4.37
CA ARG A 236 23.43 -29.77 -4.41
C ARG A 236 23.68 -29.28 -5.85
N LYS A 237 22.74 -29.60 -6.73
CA LYS A 237 22.65 -29.21 -8.15
C LYS A 237 21.19 -29.31 -8.61
N PHE A 238 20.76 -28.49 -9.57
CA PHE A 238 19.41 -28.52 -10.16
C PHE A 238 19.32 -29.35 -11.45
N GLN A 239 20.35 -30.14 -11.74
CA GLN A 239 20.43 -31.05 -12.87
C GLN A 239 21.29 -32.25 -12.51
N ASP A 240 21.33 -33.27 -13.38
CA ASP A 240 22.02 -34.52 -13.07
C ASP A 240 23.43 -34.63 -13.71
N HIS A 241 23.59 -34.30 -15.00
CA HIS A 241 24.78 -34.67 -15.81
C HIS A 241 25.50 -33.53 -16.57
N LEU A 242 25.14 -32.27 -16.34
CA LEU A 242 25.70 -31.11 -17.05
C LEU A 242 26.83 -30.42 -16.30
N TYR A 243 26.73 -30.25 -14.98
CA TYR A 243 27.70 -29.52 -14.15
C TYR A 243 27.61 -29.88 -12.65
N GLU A 244 28.44 -29.27 -11.80
CA GLU A 244 28.37 -29.40 -10.35
C GLU A 244 28.05 -28.07 -9.68
N GLY A 245 27.30 -28.14 -8.57
CA GLY A 245 26.90 -26.94 -7.82
C GLY A 245 25.84 -26.11 -8.53
N GLU A 246 25.63 -24.88 -8.05
CA GLU A 246 24.69 -23.89 -8.58
C GLU A 246 25.22 -22.48 -8.30
N PRO A 247 25.44 -21.65 -9.32
CA PRO A 247 25.97 -20.31 -9.15
C PRO A 247 24.88 -19.34 -8.69
N LEU A 248 25.01 -18.85 -7.45
CA LEU A 248 24.28 -17.70 -6.89
C LEU A 248 22.77 -17.66 -7.23
N PHE A 249 22.03 -18.68 -6.80
CA PHE A 249 20.58 -18.72 -6.98
C PHE A 249 19.85 -18.01 -5.81
N MET A 250 18.69 -17.43 -6.11
CA MET A 250 17.84 -16.74 -5.13
C MET A 250 16.60 -17.56 -4.83
N ARG A 251 16.29 -17.72 -3.54
CA ARG A 251 15.02 -18.29 -3.07
C ARG A 251 14.26 -17.26 -2.24
N LEU A 252 12.95 -17.43 -2.17
CA LEU A 252 12.08 -16.65 -1.29
C LEU A 252 11.71 -17.47 -0.06
N HIS A 253 11.77 -16.83 1.11
CA HIS A 253 11.28 -17.39 2.36
C HIS A 253 10.21 -16.48 2.93
N THR A 254 9.18 -17.06 3.54
CA THR A 254 8.13 -16.28 4.21
C THR A 254 8.63 -15.75 5.55
N ASN A 255 8.16 -14.58 5.95
CA ASN A 255 8.43 -14.00 7.26
C ASN A 255 7.10 -13.74 7.97
N THR A 256 6.97 -14.13 9.22
CA THR A 256 5.74 -13.96 10.01
C THR A 256 5.80 -12.72 10.91
N MET A 257 6.66 -11.75 10.61
CA MET A 257 6.86 -10.53 11.42
C MET A 257 5.55 -9.77 11.68
N ARG A 258 4.64 -9.72 10.69
CA ARG A 258 3.40 -8.95 10.78
C ARG A 258 2.50 -9.35 11.95
N THR A 259 2.54 -10.61 12.39
CA THR A 259 1.66 -11.10 13.46
C THR A 259 2.07 -10.60 14.84
N ARG A 260 3.33 -10.15 14.98
CA ARG A 260 3.88 -9.59 16.23
C ARG A 260 3.67 -8.08 16.36
N MET A 261 3.25 -7.43 15.29
CA MET A 261 3.04 -5.98 15.26
C MET A 261 1.77 -5.64 16.03
N LYS A 262 1.77 -4.49 16.73
CA LYS A 262 0.60 -4.02 17.49
C LYS A 262 -0.59 -3.85 16.53
N ILE A 263 -0.33 -3.21 15.39
CA ILE A 263 -1.30 -3.00 14.31
C ILE A 263 -0.72 -3.57 13.02
N SER A 264 -1.48 -4.46 12.37
CA SER A 264 -1.10 -5.05 11.08
C SER A 264 -2.28 -4.99 10.12
N GLU A 265 -2.06 -4.41 8.94
CA GLU A 265 -3.07 -4.25 7.91
C GLU A 265 -2.61 -4.76 6.55
N ARG A 266 -3.59 -5.07 5.70
CA ARG A 266 -3.38 -5.35 4.29
C ARG A 266 -4.26 -4.39 3.48
N TRP A 267 -3.63 -3.62 2.61
CA TRP A 267 -4.29 -2.71 1.70
C TRP A 267 -4.27 -3.32 0.31
N GLU A 268 -5.46 -3.68 -0.17
CA GLU A 268 -5.64 -4.20 -1.52
C GLU A 268 -5.73 -3.05 -2.51
N LEU A 269 -4.75 -2.99 -3.42
CA LEU A 269 -4.68 -2.01 -4.51
C LEU A 269 -4.11 -2.68 -5.75
N ASP A 270 -4.59 -2.32 -6.92
CA ASP A 270 -4.10 -2.87 -8.18
C ASP A 270 -2.68 -2.45 -8.52
N GLU A 271 -1.99 -3.26 -9.33
CA GLU A 271 -0.68 -2.88 -9.84
C GLU A 271 -0.82 -1.70 -10.81
N ILE A 272 -0.21 -0.56 -10.47
CA ILE A 272 -0.20 0.64 -11.31
C ILE A 272 1.16 0.89 -11.97
N ALA A 273 2.23 0.28 -11.47
CA ALA A 273 3.59 0.58 -11.94
C ALA A 273 3.87 0.05 -13.36
N THR A 274 3.11 -0.93 -13.83
CA THR A 274 3.26 -1.51 -15.16
C THR A 274 2.16 -0.98 -16.08
N ARG A 275 2.57 -0.52 -17.27
CA ARG A 275 1.66 -0.06 -18.33
C ARG A 275 1.07 -1.26 -19.05
N TYR A 276 -0.23 -1.20 -19.33
CA TYR A 276 -0.87 -2.26 -20.10
C TYR A 276 -0.58 -2.12 -21.59
N THR A 277 -0.85 -3.19 -22.33
CA THR A 277 -0.74 -3.20 -23.79
C THR A 277 -1.63 -2.12 -24.40
N LEU A 278 -1.05 -1.32 -25.31
CA LEU A 278 -1.72 -0.24 -26.06
C LEU A 278 -2.47 0.81 -25.19
N GLU A 279 -2.09 0.96 -23.91
CA GLU A 279 -2.68 1.93 -22.99
C GLU A 279 -2.13 3.35 -23.25
N ARG A 280 -3.02 4.34 -23.35
CA ARG A 280 -2.62 5.74 -23.53
C ARG A 280 -1.98 6.28 -22.25
N GLN A 281 -1.11 7.28 -22.39
CA GLN A 281 -0.47 7.90 -21.22
C GLN A 281 -1.47 8.50 -20.23
N SER A 282 -2.54 9.13 -20.72
CA SER A 282 -3.60 9.71 -19.89
C SER A 282 -4.39 8.66 -19.12
N GLU A 283 -4.68 7.52 -19.74
CA GLU A 283 -5.37 6.37 -19.10
C GLU A 283 -4.51 5.77 -17.99
N HIS A 284 -3.22 5.59 -18.27
CA HIS A 284 -2.27 5.11 -17.28
C HIS A 284 -2.15 6.09 -16.11
N GLU A 285 -2.07 7.40 -16.38
CA GLU A 285 -2.02 8.43 -15.35
C GLU A 285 -3.31 8.47 -14.52
N ALA A 286 -4.48 8.26 -15.13
CA ALA A 286 -5.75 8.17 -14.41
C ALA A 286 -5.76 7.05 -13.36
N ARG A 287 -5.11 5.91 -13.62
CA ARG A 287 -4.94 4.83 -12.63
C ARG A 287 -4.09 5.27 -11.42
N PHE A 288 -3.08 6.12 -11.63
CA PHE A 288 -2.32 6.69 -10.51
C PHE A 288 -3.17 7.65 -9.69
N VAL A 289 -3.99 8.47 -10.34
CA VAL A 289 -4.93 9.36 -9.65
C VAL A 289 -5.93 8.55 -8.82
N GLN A 290 -6.53 7.50 -9.37
CA GLN A 290 -7.43 6.61 -8.63
C GLN A 290 -6.72 5.95 -7.43
N ALA A 291 -5.50 5.42 -7.64
CA ALA A 291 -4.72 4.83 -6.56
C ALA A 291 -4.36 5.85 -5.47
N ARG A 292 -4.09 7.12 -5.82
CA ARG A 292 -3.87 8.20 -4.85
C ARG A 292 -5.09 8.39 -3.96
N GLU A 293 -6.29 8.48 -4.52
CA GLU A 293 -7.52 8.67 -3.75
C GLU A 293 -7.77 7.50 -2.78
N ILE A 294 -7.55 6.26 -3.24
CA ILE A 294 -7.67 5.08 -2.38
C ILE A 294 -6.64 5.14 -1.24
N LEU A 295 -5.39 5.48 -1.54
CA LEU A 295 -4.34 5.59 -0.54
C LEU A 295 -4.62 6.70 0.48
N LEU A 296 -5.13 7.86 0.05
CA LEU A 296 -5.52 8.94 0.96
C LEU A 296 -6.56 8.46 1.97
N ARG A 297 -7.65 7.83 1.52
CA ARG A 297 -8.68 7.28 2.41
C ARG A 297 -8.12 6.23 3.38
N ARG A 298 -7.26 5.32 2.90
CA ARG A 298 -6.63 4.28 3.72
C ARG A 298 -5.67 4.87 4.76
N CYS A 299 -4.90 5.89 4.39
CA CYS A 299 -3.97 6.57 5.29
C CYS A 299 -4.73 7.31 6.39
N LEU A 300 -5.81 8.03 6.05
CA LEU A 300 -6.66 8.71 7.04
C LEU A 300 -7.28 7.70 8.01
N ALA A 301 -7.88 6.62 7.49
CA ALA A 301 -8.49 5.58 8.33
C ALA A 301 -7.48 4.84 9.21
N LEU A 302 -6.22 4.71 8.77
CA LEU A 302 -5.14 4.19 9.59
C LEU A 302 -4.78 5.19 10.70
N LEU A 303 -4.56 6.46 10.37
CA LEU A 303 -4.15 7.46 11.34
C LEU A 303 -5.21 7.63 12.42
N SER A 304 -6.50 7.71 12.09
CA SER A 304 -7.57 7.77 13.09
C SER A 304 -7.56 6.57 14.06
N ARG A 305 -7.25 5.37 13.58
CA ARG A 305 -7.10 4.19 14.44
C ARG A 305 -5.83 4.22 15.28
N LEU A 306 -4.76 4.81 14.77
CA LEU A 306 -3.53 5.02 15.53
C LEU A 306 -3.75 6.06 16.63
N GLU A 307 -4.50 7.13 16.36
CA GLU A 307 -4.89 8.12 17.38
C GLU A 307 -5.71 7.48 18.49
N GLU A 308 -6.68 6.60 18.15
CA GLU A 308 -7.45 5.84 19.13
C GLU A 308 -6.56 4.89 19.96
N HIS A 309 -5.61 4.22 19.31
CA HIS A 309 -4.72 3.26 19.97
C HIS A 309 -3.68 3.93 20.90
N TYR A 310 -3.09 5.06 20.48
CA TYR A 310 -2.05 5.76 21.25
C TYR A 310 -2.59 6.87 22.16
N GLY A 311 -3.79 7.38 21.90
CA GLY A 311 -4.34 8.55 22.60
C GLY A 311 -3.65 9.87 22.25
N GLU A 312 -2.91 9.92 21.14
CA GLU A 312 -2.18 11.09 20.65
C GLU A 312 -2.82 11.62 19.37
N ARG A 313 -2.65 12.91 19.06
CA ARG A 313 -3.03 13.47 17.76
C ARG A 313 -1.89 13.26 16.75
N LEU A 314 -2.15 12.50 15.70
CA LEU A 314 -1.21 12.18 14.63
C LEU A 314 -1.59 12.88 13.32
N LEU A 315 -2.85 13.28 13.14
CA LEU A 315 -3.30 14.12 12.03
C LEU A 315 -2.99 15.58 12.36
N LEU A 316 -1.81 16.02 11.90
CA LEU A 316 -1.31 17.38 12.12
C LEU A 316 -1.62 18.29 10.92
N ASN A 317 -1.52 17.76 9.71
CA ASN A 317 -1.74 18.50 8.48
C ASN A 317 -3.09 18.12 7.84
N ASP A 318 -4.12 18.91 8.14
CA ASP A 318 -5.48 18.71 7.61
C ASP A 318 -5.74 19.51 6.31
N GLU A 319 -4.72 20.16 5.73
CA GLU A 319 -4.88 21.02 4.54
C GLU A 319 -5.42 20.25 3.33
N LEU A 320 -4.98 18.99 3.15
CA LEU A 320 -5.48 18.11 2.10
C LEU A 320 -6.97 17.79 2.25
N LEU A 321 -7.50 17.72 3.49
CA LEU A 321 -8.91 17.47 3.77
C LEU A 321 -9.79 18.69 3.45
N LYS A 322 -9.23 19.90 3.61
CA LYS A 322 -9.95 21.15 3.31
C LYS A 322 -10.15 21.35 1.81
N GLY A 323 -9.21 20.89 0.99
CA GLY A 323 -9.29 20.95 -0.48
C GLY A 323 -10.29 19.97 -1.12
N GLU A 324 -10.75 18.95 -0.40
CA GLU A 324 -11.83 18.04 -0.85
C GLU A 324 -13.21 18.61 -0.54
N LYS A 325 -13.41 19.20 0.65
CA LYS A 325 -14.68 19.85 1.03
C LYS A 325 -15.07 21.04 0.14
N GLY A 326 -14.13 21.61 -0.61
CA GLY A 326 -14.39 22.69 -1.57
C GLY A 326 -14.77 22.23 -2.98
N ARG A 327 -14.72 20.92 -3.27
CA ARG A 327 -14.99 20.36 -4.62
C ARG A 327 -16.38 19.73 -4.78
N ASP A 328 -17.10 19.49 -3.70
CA ASP A 328 -18.52 19.14 -3.70
C ASP A 328 -19.28 20.20 -2.90
N LEU A 329 -20.09 21.03 -3.57
CA LEU A 329 -21.30 21.72 -3.05
C LEU A 329 -21.87 22.82 -3.99
N SER A 330 -21.36 23.01 -5.21
CA SER A 330 -21.91 24.04 -6.14
C SER A 330 -22.56 23.50 -7.42
N GLN A 331 -22.78 22.18 -7.54
CA GLN A 331 -23.57 21.61 -8.64
C GLN A 331 -24.44 20.50 -8.09
N HIS A 332 -25.58 20.88 -7.51
CA HIS A 332 -26.84 20.12 -7.43
C HIS A 332 -27.75 20.92 -6.48
N THR A 333 -28.34 21.98 -7.02
CA THR A 333 -29.54 22.60 -6.47
C THR A 333 -30.45 22.83 -7.65
N LEU A 334 -31.69 22.35 -7.50
CA LEU A 334 -32.78 22.19 -8.48
C LEU A 334 -32.79 20.85 -9.21
#